data_AF-A0A2V6B9Y3-F1
#
_entry.id   AF-A0A2V6B9Y3-F1
#
_cell.length_a   1.000
_cell.length_b   1.000
_cell.length_c   1.000
_cell.angle_alpha   90.00
_cell.angle_beta   90.00
_cell.angle_gamma   90.00
#
_symmetry.space_group_name_H-M   'P 1'
#
loop_
_entity.id
_entity.type
_entity.pdbx_description
1 polymer ?
#
loop_
_entity_poly.entity_id
_entity_poly.type
_entity_poly.pdbx_seq_one_letter_code
_entity_poly.pdbx_strand_id
1 'polypeptide(L)'
;MPAPHVIADLVERFEQQGDAYKSGQYNEAQLRKEFVDPMFKALGWDMENISGYAEAYKDVIHEDAIKIGGATKAPDYCFRIGGTRKFFLEAKKPSVDIKTDAHPAYQLRRYAWSAKLPLSILTDFEEFAVYDCRVEPRLDDKASVARVLYLNFREYESR
;
A
#
# COMPACT_ATOMS: atom_id res chain seq x y z
N MET A 1 -14.92 6.82 -15.35
CA MET A 1 -14.06 8.02 -15.26
C MET A 1 -12.69 7.60 -15.74
N PRO A 2 -11.98 8.40 -16.57
CA PRO A 2 -10.60 8.09 -16.92
C PRO A 2 -9.69 8.20 -15.68
N ALA A 3 -8.59 7.46 -15.65
CA ALA A 3 -7.59 7.57 -14.60
C ALA A 3 -7.03 9.02 -14.54
N PRO A 4 -6.72 9.55 -13.35
CA PRO A 4 -6.06 10.86 -13.21
C PRO A 4 -4.74 10.91 -14.00
N HIS A 5 -4.46 12.01 -14.69
CA HIS A 5 -3.23 12.20 -15.49
C HIS A 5 -1.94 11.93 -14.69
N VAL A 6 -1.94 12.30 -13.40
CA VAL A 6 -0.82 12.04 -12.49
C VAL A 6 -0.46 10.55 -12.44
N ILE A 7 -1.43 9.64 -12.52
CA ILE A 7 -1.16 8.20 -12.53
C ILE A 7 -0.43 7.80 -13.81
N ALA A 8 -0.82 8.33 -14.97
CA ALA A 8 -0.12 8.10 -16.23
C ALA A 8 1.33 8.61 -16.18
N ASP A 9 1.57 9.80 -15.63
CA ASP A 9 2.93 10.36 -15.46
C ASP A 9 3.81 9.47 -14.56
N LEU A 10 3.23 8.88 -13.51
CA LEU A 10 3.92 7.95 -12.61
C LEU A 10 4.22 6.62 -13.31
N VAL A 11 3.26 6.09 -14.08
CA VAL A 11 3.43 4.87 -14.89
C VAL A 11 4.55 5.05 -15.90
N GLU A 12 4.54 6.16 -16.64
CA GLU A 12 5.58 6.48 -17.62
C GLU A 12 6.96 6.60 -16.95
N ARG A 13 7.06 7.32 -15.83
CA ARG A 13 8.32 7.45 -15.09
C ARG A 13 8.85 6.10 -14.62
N PHE A 14 7.98 5.25 -14.10
CA PHE A 14 8.35 3.93 -13.64
C PHE A 14 8.79 3.02 -14.77
N GLU A 15 8.12 3.10 -15.93
CA GLU A 15 8.54 2.36 -17.12
C GLU A 15 9.92 2.80 -17.62
N GLN A 16 10.19 4.10 -17.67
CA GLN A 16 11.45 4.65 -18.16
C GLN A 16 12.66 4.34 -17.26
N GLN A 17 12.44 4.21 -15.94
CA GLN A 17 13.51 4.05 -14.94
C GLN A 17 13.44 2.72 -14.18
N GLY A 18 12.61 1.77 -14.63
CA GLY A 18 12.31 0.53 -13.91
C GLY A 18 13.55 -0.29 -13.52
N ASP A 19 14.53 -0.43 -14.42
CA ASP A 19 15.77 -1.15 -14.13
C ASP A 19 16.57 -0.51 -12.97
N ALA A 20 16.61 0.82 -12.92
CA ALA A 20 17.27 1.54 -11.84
C ALA A 20 16.54 1.37 -10.51
N TYR A 21 15.20 1.40 -10.52
CA TYR A 21 14.38 1.18 -9.33
C TYR A 21 14.50 -0.26 -8.79
N LYS A 22 14.66 -1.25 -9.68
CA LYS A 22 14.81 -2.65 -9.32
C LYS A 22 16.25 -3.07 -8.98
N SER A 23 17.23 -2.20 -9.19
CA SER A 23 18.65 -2.46 -8.89
C SER A 23 18.96 -2.78 -7.42
N GLY A 24 18.00 -2.57 -6.51
CA GLY A 24 18.15 -2.76 -5.08
C GLY A 24 18.73 -1.54 -4.33
N GLN A 25 19.20 -0.52 -5.05
CA GLN A 25 19.65 0.76 -4.47
C GLN A 25 18.47 1.67 -4.11
N TYR A 26 17.39 1.58 -4.89
CA TYR A 26 16.18 2.35 -4.65
C TYR A 26 15.40 1.75 -3.47
N ASN A 27 15.19 2.56 -2.43
CA ASN A 27 14.62 2.08 -1.17
C ASN A 27 13.12 2.38 -1.06
N GLU A 28 12.49 1.77 -0.05
CA GLU A 28 11.05 1.89 0.21
C GLU A 28 10.61 3.33 0.51
N ALA A 29 11.44 4.13 1.21
CA ALA A 29 11.11 5.52 1.53
C ALA A 29 11.08 6.41 0.27
N GLN A 30 12.00 6.18 -0.67
CA GLN A 30 12.00 6.86 -1.97
C GLN A 30 10.77 6.48 -2.77
N LEU A 31 10.44 5.18 -2.84
CA LEU A 31 9.25 4.70 -3.53
C LEU A 31 7.97 5.35 -2.97
N ARG A 32 7.85 5.35 -1.64
CA ARG A 32 6.72 5.96 -0.93
C ARG A 32 6.52 7.40 -1.37
N LYS A 33 7.58 8.21 -1.27
CA LYS A 33 7.54 9.64 -1.58
C LYS A 33 7.32 9.95 -3.05
N GLU A 34 7.92 9.19 -3.96
CA GLU A 34 7.96 9.52 -5.39
C GLU A 34 6.81 8.88 -6.18
N PHE A 35 6.20 7.81 -5.65
CA PHE A 35 5.18 7.04 -6.36
C PHE A 35 3.91 6.80 -5.55
N VAL A 36 4.01 6.30 -4.31
CA VAL A 36 2.82 5.96 -3.50
C VAL A 36 2.08 7.23 -3.08
N ASP A 37 2.76 8.21 -2.49
CA ASP A 37 2.12 9.44 -2.01
C ASP A 37 1.46 10.21 -3.16
N PRO A 38 2.12 10.44 -4.31
CA PRO A 38 1.47 11.11 -5.44
C PRO A 38 0.29 10.31 -6.02
N MET A 39 0.38 8.98 -6.08
CA MET A 39 -0.72 8.13 -6.54
C MET A 39 -1.95 8.27 -5.63
N PHE A 40 -1.81 8.10 -4.32
CA PHE A 40 -2.94 8.19 -3.40
C PHE A 40 -3.49 9.61 -3.26
N LYS A 41 -2.62 10.63 -3.36
CA LYS A 41 -3.06 12.03 -3.48
C LYS A 41 -3.92 12.26 -4.73
N ALA A 42 -3.53 11.69 -5.88
CA ALA A 42 -4.32 11.76 -7.12
C ALA A 42 -5.65 11.00 -7.03
N LEU A 43 -5.72 9.95 -6.20
CA LEU A 43 -6.95 9.24 -5.87
C LEU A 43 -7.83 9.98 -4.84
N GLY A 44 -7.43 11.17 -4.40
CA GLY A 44 -8.22 12.06 -3.57
C GLY A 44 -7.96 11.98 -2.06
N TRP A 45 -6.92 11.27 -1.63
CA TRP A 45 -6.52 11.22 -0.22
C TRP A 45 -5.69 12.42 0.19
N ASP A 46 -5.97 12.98 1.36
CA ASP A 46 -5.15 14.04 1.94
C ASP A 46 -3.89 13.47 2.62
N MET A 47 -2.88 13.15 1.80
CA MET A 47 -1.61 12.57 2.25
C MET A 47 -0.82 13.52 3.17
N GLU A 48 -0.90 14.83 2.92
CA GLU A 48 -0.10 15.86 3.61
C GLU A 48 -0.87 16.59 4.72
N ASN A 49 -2.15 16.24 4.93
CA ASN A 49 -3.07 16.96 5.81
C ASN A 49 -3.21 18.45 5.45
N ILE A 50 -3.31 18.75 4.15
CA ILE A 50 -3.53 20.11 3.60
C ILE A 50 -4.83 20.72 4.16
N SER A 51 -5.83 19.87 4.45
CA SER A 51 -7.10 20.28 5.04
C SER A 51 -6.96 20.77 6.48
N GLY A 52 -5.80 20.57 7.12
CA GLY A 52 -5.51 21.04 8.47
C GLY A 52 -6.29 20.31 9.56
N TYR A 53 -6.69 19.06 9.32
CA TYR A 53 -7.41 18.27 10.31
C TYR A 53 -6.54 17.97 11.53
N ALA A 54 -7.17 17.89 12.70
CA ALA A 54 -6.51 17.40 13.91
C ALA A 54 -6.05 15.95 13.72
N GLU A 55 -5.05 15.51 14.49
CA GLU A 55 -4.44 14.17 14.36
C GLU A 55 -5.47 13.03 14.37
N ALA A 56 -6.55 13.16 15.14
CA ALA A 56 -7.62 12.16 15.23
C ALA A 56 -8.44 12.01 13.93
N TYR A 57 -8.40 13.03 13.06
CA TYR A 57 -9.25 13.13 11.86
C TYR A 57 -8.46 13.20 10.56
N LYS A 58 -7.13 13.12 10.59
CA LYS A 58 -6.34 13.01 9.35
C LYS A 58 -6.79 11.79 8.53
N ASP A 59 -6.91 11.98 7.23
CA ASP A 59 -7.26 10.92 6.30
C ASP A 59 -6.20 9.82 6.26
N VAL A 60 -4.92 10.19 6.39
CA VAL A 60 -3.80 9.25 6.36
C VAL A 60 -2.90 9.47 7.58
N ILE A 61 -2.64 8.40 8.32
CA ILE A 61 -1.57 8.36 9.33
C ILE A 61 -0.41 7.58 8.74
N HIS A 62 0.77 8.19 8.73
CA HIS A 62 2.01 7.51 8.40
C HIS A 62 2.54 6.82 9.65
N GLU A 63 2.94 5.55 9.52
CA GLU A 63 3.54 4.77 10.61
C GLU A 63 2.65 4.76 11.89
N ASP A 64 1.35 4.49 11.73
CA ASP A 64 0.39 4.38 12.85
C ASP A 64 0.87 3.27 13.81
N ALA A 65 1.42 3.65 14.97
CA ALA A 65 1.97 2.72 15.94
C ALA A 65 0.85 1.88 16.58
N ILE A 66 0.49 0.77 15.94
CA ILE A 66 -0.53 -0.15 16.46
C ILE A 66 0.12 -1.14 17.42
N LYS A 67 -0.39 -1.19 18.66
CA LYS A 67 -0.07 -2.29 19.58
C LYS A 67 -0.90 -3.50 19.20
N ILE A 68 -0.27 -4.51 18.58
CA ILE A 68 -0.91 -5.79 18.24
C ILE A 68 -0.14 -6.91 18.93
N GLY A 69 -0.78 -7.59 19.89
CA GLY A 69 -0.22 -8.79 20.52
C GLY A 69 1.11 -8.59 21.27
N GLY A 70 1.39 -7.39 21.80
CA GLY A 70 2.60 -7.09 22.58
C GLY A 70 3.81 -6.61 21.76
N ALA A 71 3.77 -6.73 20.43
CA ALA A 71 4.77 -6.14 19.53
C ALA A 71 4.20 -4.86 18.88
N THR A 72 4.95 -3.76 18.95
CA THR A 72 4.62 -2.53 18.21
C THR A 72 5.22 -2.67 16.82
N LYS A 73 4.38 -2.91 15.81
CA LYS A 73 4.78 -2.75 14.40
C LYS A 73 3.68 -1.96 13.71
N ALA A 74 4.07 -0.88 13.05
CA ALA A 74 3.17 0.01 12.34
C ALA A 74 3.09 -0.39 10.87
N PRO A 75 1.91 -0.36 10.24
CA PRO A 75 1.85 -0.30 8.79
C PRO A 75 2.44 1.03 8.30
N ASP A 76 2.95 1.06 7.07
CA ASP A 76 3.48 2.30 6.49
C ASP A 76 2.41 3.40 6.44
N TYR A 77 1.18 3.01 6.07
CA TYR A 77 0.04 3.91 6.04
C TYR A 77 -1.22 3.30 6.64
N CYS A 78 -1.97 4.14 7.33
CA CYS A 78 -3.30 3.85 7.85
C CYS A 78 -4.28 4.87 7.27
N PHE A 79 -5.16 4.40 6.38
CA PHE A 79 -6.17 5.22 5.72
C PHE A 79 -7.46 5.23 6.54
N ARG A 80 -8.03 6.40 6.74
CA ARG A 80 -9.18 6.66 7.61
C ARG A 80 -10.18 7.59 6.95
N ILE A 81 -11.46 7.42 7.25
CA ILE A 81 -12.51 8.38 6.89
C ILE A 81 -13.27 8.73 8.17
N GLY A 82 -13.34 10.02 8.51
CA GLY A 82 -13.96 10.48 9.76
C GLY A 82 -13.32 9.85 11.00
N GLY A 83 -11.99 9.69 10.99
CA GLY A 83 -11.22 9.04 12.07
C GLY A 83 -11.35 7.51 12.13
N THR A 84 -12.22 6.90 11.32
CA THR A 84 -12.41 5.44 11.29
C THR A 84 -11.45 4.80 10.29
N ARG A 85 -10.62 3.87 10.75
CA ARG A 85 -9.72 3.07 9.90
C ARG A 85 -10.49 2.32 8.82
N LYS A 86 -9.97 2.37 7.58
CA LYS A 86 -10.55 1.72 6.39
C LYS A 86 -9.68 0.59 5.88
N PHE A 87 -8.40 0.86 5.68
CA PHE A 87 -7.42 -0.14 5.25
C PHE A 87 -6.01 0.29 5.65
N PHE A 88 -5.10 -0.68 5.66
CA PHE A 88 -3.67 -0.41 5.72
C PHE A 88 -3.05 -0.51 4.34
N LEU A 89 -1.99 0.23 4.12
CA LEU A 89 -1.08 0.04 3.00
C LEU A 89 0.32 -0.23 3.51
N GLU A 90 0.95 -1.27 2.96
CA GLU A 90 2.38 -1.55 3.10
C GLU A 90 3.05 -1.34 1.75
N ALA A 91 4.10 -0.54 1.75
CA ALA A 91 4.98 -0.38 0.61
C ALA A 91 6.14 -1.37 0.72
N LYS A 92 6.68 -1.80 -0.41
CA LYS A 92 7.94 -2.55 -0.47
C LYS A 92 8.84 -1.92 -1.53
N LYS A 93 10.14 -2.12 -1.42
CA LYS A 93 11.06 -1.69 -2.48
C LYS A 93 10.75 -2.47 -3.79
N PRO A 94 10.91 -1.86 -4.98
CA PRO A 94 10.63 -2.51 -6.28
C PRO A 94 11.43 -3.79 -6.59
N SER A 95 12.44 -4.11 -5.79
CA SER A 95 13.22 -5.34 -5.93
C SER A 95 12.58 -6.55 -5.22
N VAL A 96 11.43 -6.37 -4.56
CA VAL A 96 10.70 -7.43 -3.88
C VAL A 96 9.52 -7.84 -4.75
N ASP A 97 9.53 -9.07 -5.25
CA ASP A 97 8.39 -9.68 -5.95
C ASP A 97 7.27 -10.00 -4.96
N ILE A 98 6.30 -9.08 -4.82
CA ILE A 98 5.16 -9.25 -3.92
C ILE A 98 4.09 -10.17 -4.50
N LYS A 99 4.19 -10.54 -5.79
CA LYS A 99 3.30 -11.55 -6.39
C LYS A 99 3.57 -12.92 -5.82
N THR A 100 4.84 -13.26 -5.57
CA THR A 100 5.26 -14.59 -5.12
C THR A 100 5.76 -14.63 -3.68
N ASP A 101 6.33 -13.54 -3.15
CA ASP A 101 6.78 -13.48 -1.76
C ASP A 101 5.59 -13.46 -0.78
N ALA A 102 5.45 -14.54 -0.03
CA ALA A 102 4.37 -14.70 0.94
C ALA A 102 4.55 -13.84 2.20
N HIS A 103 5.80 -13.47 2.55
CA HIS A 103 6.07 -12.83 3.83
C HIS A 103 5.42 -11.45 3.97
N PRO A 104 5.53 -10.53 2.99
CA PRO A 104 4.84 -9.24 3.04
C PRO A 104 3.30 -9.38 3.07
N ALA A 105 2.75 -10.31 2.28
CA ALA A 105 1.31 -10.59 2.25
C ALA A 105 0.78 -11.10 3.60
N TYR A 106 1.50 -12.04 4.22
CA TYR A 106 1.18 -12.55 5.54
C TYR A 106 1.23 -11.44 6.60
N GLN A 107 2.28 -10.62 6.61
CA GLN A 107 2.42 -9.52 7.55
C GLN A 107 1.23 -8.55 7.46
N LEU A 108 0.93 -8.06 6.25
CA LEU A 108 -0.16 -7.12 6.01
C LEU A 108 -1.51 -7.71 6.46
N ARG A 109 -1.82 -8.92 6.01
CA ARG A 109 -3.07 -9.61 6.35
C ARG A 109 -3.20 -9.83 7.85
N ARG A 110 -2.12 -10.19 8.56
CA ARG A 110 -2.13 -10.40 10.01
C ARG A 110 -2.52 -9.15 10.76
N TYR A 111 -1.98 -7.99 10.36
CA TYR A 111 -2.30 -6.73 10.99
C TYR A 111 -3.73 -6.28 10.68
N ALA A 112 -4.13 -6.36 9.42
CA ALA A 112 -5.48 -6.00 8.99
C ALA A 112 -6.54 -6.89 9.67
N TRP A 113 -6.30 -8.20 9.75
CA TRP A 113 -7.20 -9.15 10.43
C TRP A 113 -7.32 -8.85 11.93
N SER A 114 -6.19 -8.59 12.60
CA SER A 114 -6.19 -8.21 14.02
C SER A 114 -6.92 -6.89 14.29
N ALA A 115 -6.84 -5.95 13.33
CA ALA A 115 -7.55 -4.68 13.37
C ALA A 115 -9.00 -4.76 12.86
N LYS A 116 -9.49 -5.96 12.49
CA LYS A 116 -10.82 -6.22 11.91
C LYS A 116 -11.11 -5.39 10.66
N LEU A 117 -10.07 -5.09 9.88
CA LEU A 117 -10.21 -4.40 8.60
C LEU A 117 -10.58 -5.41 7.50
N PRO A 118 -11.54 -5.08 6.63
CA PRO A 118 -11.98 -6.01 5.59
C PRO A 118 -10.97 -6.14 4.44
N LEU A 119 -10.17 -5.11 4.19
CA LEU A 119 -9.20 -5.09 3.11
C LEU A 119 -7.94 -4.31 3.50
N SER A 120 -6.83 -4.66 2.87
CA SER A 120 -5.58 -3.90 2.90
C SER A 120 -4.78 -4.10 1.62
N ILE A 121 -3.86 -3.19 1.36
CA ILE A 121 -3.10 -3.06 0.11
C ILE A 121 -1.61 -3.31 0.36
N LEU A 122 -0.99 -4.10 -0.51
CA LEU A 122 0.46 -4.26 -0.59
C LEU A 122 0.91 -3.76 -1.96
N THR A 123 1.93 -2.92 -2.01
CA THR A 123 2.46 -2.43 -3.29
C THR A 123 3.94 -2.13 -3.25
N ASP A 124 4.62 -2.32 -4.37
CA ASP A 124 5.96 -1.81 -4.67
C ASP A 124 5.94 -0.83 -5.87
N PHE A 125 4.75 -0.25 -6.11
CA PHE A 125 4.32 0.49 -7.29
C PHE A 125 4.28 -0.32 -8.59
N GLU A 126 5.23 -1.22 -8.87
CA GLU A 126 5.14 -2.13 -10.01
C GLU A 126 3.91 -3.03 -9.90
N GLU A 127 3.69 -3.55 -8.70
CA GLU A 127 2.66 -4.50 -8.37
C GLU A 127 1.72 -3.87 -7.33
N PHE A 128 0.41 -4.06 -7.54
CA PHE A 128 -0.64 -3.60 -6.63
C PHE A 128 -1.53 -4.76 -6.25
N ALA A 129 -1.39 -5.23 -5.02
CA ALA A 129 -2.14 -6.37 -4.49
C ALA A 129 -3.14 -5.92 -3.43
N VAL A 130 -4.42 -6.23 -3.62
CA VAL A 130 -5.47 -6.04 -2.62
C VAL A 130 -5.85 -7.39 -2.03
N TYR A 131 -5.91 -7.45 -0.70
CA TYR A 131 -6.23 -8.66 0.03
C TYR A 131 -7.57 -8.54 0.75
N ASP A 132 -8.35 -9.61 0.77
CA ASP A 132 -9.45 -9.80 1.72
C ASP A 132 -8.87 -10.20 3.08
N CYS A 133 -8.94 -9.29 4.03
CA CYS A 133 -8.34 -9.45 5.36
C CYS A 133 -9.31 -10.05 6.38
N ARG A 134 -10.49 -10.51 5.94
CA ARG A 134 -11.42 -11.29 6.78
C ARG A 134 -11.03 -12.76 6.86
N VAL A 135 -10.25 -13.24 5.90
CA VAL A 135 -9.69 -14.59 5.91
C VAL A 135 -8.47 -14.60 6.82
N GLU A 136 -8.54 -15.38 7.91
CA GLU A 136 -7.45 -15.52 8.88
C GLU A 136 -6.16 -15.96 8.17
N PRO A 137 -5.05 -15.20 8.32
CA PRO A 137 -3.79 -15.50 7.66
C PRO A 137 -3.04 -16.62 8.35
N ARG A 138 -2.48 -17.54 7.56
CA ARG A 138 -1.63 -18.63 8.04
C ARG A 138 -0.19 -18.44 7.59
N LEU A 139 0.75 -18.95 8.37
CA LEU A 139 2.19 -18.82 8.08
C LEU A 139 2.61 -19.54 6.78
N ASP A 140 1.87 -20.56 6.37
CA ASP A 140 2.07 -21.35 5.16
C ASP A 140 1.22 -20.90 3.96
N ASP A 141 0.45 -19.82 4.11
CA ASP A 141 -0.31 -19.24 3.01
C ASP A 141 0.63 -18.74 1.91
N LYS A 142 0.30 -19.06 0.66
CA LYS A 142 0.95 -18.43 -0.51
C LYS A 142 0.54 -16.96 -0.60
N ALA A 143 1.35 -16.15 -1.26
CA ALA A 143 1.03 -14.74 -1.56
C ALA A 143 -0.28 -14.53 -2.34
N SER A 144 -0.80 -15.56 -3.02
CA SER A 144 -2.08 -15.49 -3.73
C SER A 144 -3.31 -15.72 -2.83
N VAL A 145 -3.13 -16.24 -1.61
CA VAL A 145 -4.25 -16.55 -0.71
C VAL A 145 -4.94 -15.25 -0.30
N ALA A 146 -6.26 -15.22 -0.47
CA ALA A 146 -7.12 -14.07 -0.23
C ALA A 146 -6.74 -12.80 -1.02
N ARG A 147 -5.88 -12.89 -2.04
CA ARG A 147 -5.60 -11.77 -2.95
C ARG A 147 -6.77 -11.63 -3.94
N VAL A 148 -7.56 -10.57 -3.76
CA VAL A 148 -8.80 -10.33 -4.53
C VAL A 148 -8.56 -9.46 -5.76
N LEU A 149 -7.49 -8.67 -5.76
CA LEU A 149 -7.05 -7.90 -6.91
C LEU A 149 -5.52 -7.94 -6.96
N TYR A 150 -5.00 -8.04 -8.18
CA TYR A 150 -3.58 -7.91 -8.46
C TYR A 150 -3.45 -7.21 -9.81
N LEU A 151 -2.70 -6.11 -9.84
CA LEU A 151 -2.45 -5.31 -11.04
C LEU A 151 -0.95 -5.08 -11.18
N ASN A 152 -0.46 -5.13 -12.41
CA ASN A 152 0.81 -4.50 -12.75
C ASN A 152 0.59 -3.00 -13.04
N PHE A 153 1.60 -2.17 -12.85
CA PHE A 153 1.51 -0.72 -13.05
C PHE A 153 1.03 -0.32 -14.45
N ARG A 154 1.36 -1.14 -15.47
CA ARG A 154 0.86 -0.97 -16.84
C ARG A 154 -0.65 -1.07 -16.99
N GLU A 155 -1.34 -1.64 -15.99
CA GLU A 155 -2.79 -1.76 -15.97
C GLU A 155 -3.48 -0.58 -15.27
N TYR A 156 -2.75 0.29 -14.56
CA TYR A 156 -3.35 1.35 -13.73
C TYR A 156 -4.20 2.34 -14.52
N GLU A 157 -3.80 2.68 -15.74
CA GLU A 157 -4.56 3.61 -16.59
C GLU A 157 -5.88 3.01 -17.10
N SER A 158 -5.95 1.69 -17.18
CA SER A 158 -7.07 0.95 -17.77
C SER A 158 -8.16 0.53 -16.75
N ARG A 159 -7.97 0.86 -15.47
CA ARG A 159 -8.84 0.46 -14.35
C ARG A 159 -9.61 1.64 -13.78
#